data_AF-A0A7Z0QNP6-F1
#
_entry.id   AF-A0A7Z0QNP6-F1
#
_cell.length_a   1.000
_cell.length_b   1.000
_cell.length_c   1.000
_cell.angle_alpha   90.00
_cell.angle_beta   90.00
_cell.angle_gamma   90.00
#
_symmetry.space_group_name_H-M   'P 1'
#
loop_
_entity.id
_entity.type
_entity.pdbx_description
1 polymer ?
#
loop_
_entity_poly.entity_id
_entity_poly.type
_entity_poly.pdbx_seq_one_letter_code
_entity_poly.pdbx_strand_id
1 'polypeptide(L)'
;MPDADLLTLLLRQLPGLLPTLVGLGIGLALAARHRARLGAAGRIALLGFGLLTLTTLASSLFFVAMQMLAMRQAIDLQLLRWIYPAASAGFAILTGAGFVLLGLALARGATPR
;
A
#
# COMPACT_ATOMS: atom_id res chain seq x y z
N MET A 1 -29.97 4.35 -7.09
CA MET A 1 -29.05 3.32 -7.62
C MET A 1 -27.75 3.39 -6.80
N PRO A 2 -27.44 2.38 -5.99
CA PRO A 2 -26.34 2.44 -5.01
C PRO A 2 -24.91 2.38 -5.58
N ASP A 3 -24.75 1.98 -6.84
CA ASP A 3 -23.44 1.78 -7.49
C ASP A 3 -22.80 3.08 -8.04
N ALA A 4 -23.63 4.07 -8.37
CA ALA A 4 -23.16 5.38 -8.84
C ALA A 4 -22.40 6.15 -7.74
N ASP A 5 -22.73 5.92 -6.47
CA ASP A 5 -22.07 6.53 -5.29
C ASP A 5 -20.69 5.92 -5.02
N LEU A 6 -20.51 4.62 -5.23
CA LEU A 6 -19.23 3.95 -5.00
C LEU A 6 -18.16 4.41 -5.99
N LEU A 7 -18.55 4.50 -7.27
CA LEU A 7 -17.66 4.94 -8.34
C LEU A 7 -17.29 6.42 -8.18
N THR A 8 -18.24 7.28 -7.82
CA THR A 8 -17.98 8.71 -7.58
C THR A 8 -17.15 8.97 -6.33
N LEU A 9 -17.34 8.20 -5.24
CA LEU A 9 -16.47 8.28 -4.05
C LEU A 9 -15.03 7.82 -4.35
N LEU A 10 -14.87 6.71 -5.07
CA LEU A 10 -13.56 6.25 -5.53
C LEU A 10 -12.88 7.29 -6.44
N LEU A 11 -13.63 7.90 -7.36
CA LEU A 11 -13.15 8.98 -8.23
C LEU A 11 -12.73 10.23 -7.44
N ARG A 12 -13.42 10.57 -6.34
CA ARG A 12 -13.04 11.69 -5.47
C ARG A 12 -11.77 11.45 -4.66
N GLN A 13 -11.40 10.19 -4.43
CA GLN A 13 -10.20 9.81 -3.69
C GLN A 13 -9.02 9.45 -4.58
N LEU A 14 -9.28 9.18 -5.85
CA LEU A 14 -8.27 9.01 -6.88
C LEU A 14 -7.15 10.07 -6.79
N PRO A 15 -7.42 11.38 -6.60
CA PRO A 15 -6.37 12.38 -6.41
C PRO A 15 -5.42 12.10 -5.24
N GLY A 16 -5.93 11.57 -4.13
CA GLY A 16 -5.10 11.19 -2.97
C GLY A 16 -4.32 9.89 -3.19
N LEU A 17 -4.82 9.00 -4.07
CA LEU A 17 -4.15 7.75 -4.44
C LEU A 17 -3.16 7.92 -5.60
N LEU A 18 -3.28 8.99 -6.40
CA LEU A 18 -2.44 9.27 -7.56
C LEU A 18 -0.94 9.17 -7.25
N PRO A 19 -0.39 9.78 -6.18
CA PRO A 19 1.05 9.68 -5.88
C PRO A 19 1.50 8.23 -5.67
N THR A 20 0.69 7.44 -4.98
CA THR A 20 0.96 6.02 -4.70
C THR A 20 0.89 5.19 -5.97
N LEU A 21 -0.10 5.44 -6.84
CA LEU A 21 -0.25 4.76 -8.13
C LEU A 21 0.85 5.13 -9.13
N VAL A 22 1.24 6.41 -9.18
CA VAL A 22 2.37 6.89 -9.98
C VAL A 22 3.67 6.27 -9.49
N GLY A 23 3.89 6.25 -8.17
CA GLY A 23 5.02 5.57 -7.56
C GLY A 23 5.07 4.09 -7.93
N LEU A 24 3.94 3.36 -7.80
CA LEU A 24 3.82 1.96 -8.20
C LEU A 24 4.17 1.78 -9.69
N GLY A 25 3.59 2.62 -10.56
CA GLY A 25 3.79 2.55 -12.00
C GLY A 25 5.24 2.77 -12.40
N ILE A 26 5.90 3.79 -11.83
CA ILE A 26 7.33 4.07 -12.07
C ILE A 26 8.19 2.91 -11.54
N GLY A 27 7.91 2.43 -10.32
CA GLY A 27 8.64 1.31 -9.71
C GLY A 27 8.54 0.02 -10.53
N LEU A 28 7.34 -0.31 -11.01
CA LEU A 28 7.11 -1.45 -11.90
C LEU A 28 7.77 -1.27 -13.27
N ALA A 29 7.70 -0.08 -13.86
CA ALA A 29 8.35 0.21 -15.14
C ALA A 29 9.88 0.06 -15.04
N LEU A 30 10.49 0.59 -13.97
CA LEU A 30 11.91 0.41 -13.69
C LEU A 30 12.26 -1.05 -13.44
N ALA A 31 11.44 -1.77 -12.67
CA ALA A 31 11.63 -3.20 -12.42
C ALA A 31 11.54 -4.04 -13.70
N ALA A 32 10.59 -3.75 -14.58
CA ALA A 32 10.44 -4.41 -15.87
C ALA A 32 11.62 -4.11 -16.78
N ARG A 33 12.05 -2.85 -16.85
CA ARG A 33 13.20 -2.41 -17.67
C ARG A 33 14.53 -2.99 -17.20
N HIS A 34 14.70 -3.18 -15.89
CA HIS A 34 15.93 -3.70 -15.30
C HIS A 34 15.85 -5.16 -14.84
N ARG A 35 14.78 -5.89 -15.19
CA ARG A 35 14.52 -7.25 -14.72
C ARG A 35 15.68 -8.22 -14.93
N ALA A 36 16.34 -8.12 -16.08
CA ALA A 36 17.50 -8.95 -16.43
C ALA A 36 18.79 -8.61 -15.67
N ARG A 37 18.85 -7.42 -15.05
CA ARG A 37 20.01 -6.90 -14.29
C ARG A 37 19.77 -6.82 -12.78
N LEU A 38 18.57 -7.16 -12.31
CA LEU A 38 18.25 -7.18 -10.88
C LEU A 38 18.94 -8.35 -10.19
N GLY A 39 20.11 -8.07 -9.60
CA GLY A 39 20.75 -8.93 -8.62
C GLY A 39 19.90 -9.12 -7.35
N ALA A 40 20.38 -9.92 -6.40
CA ALA A 40 19.64 -10.24 -5.18
C ALA A 40 19.19 -8.99 -4.39
N ALA A 41 20.06 -7.99 -4.27
CA ALA A 41 19.72 -6.72 -3.61
C ALA A 41 18.56 -5.98 -4.32
N GLY A 42 18.59 -5.90 -5.64
CA GLY A 42 17.53 -5.27 -6.43
C GLY A 42 16.18 -5.97 -6.31
N ARG A 43 16.16 -7.32 -6.24
CA ARG A 43 14.94 -8.09 -6.01
C ARG A 43 14.34 -7.81 -4.63
N ILE A 44 15.18 -7.73 -3.60
CA ILE A 44 14.74 -7.41 -2.24
C ILE A 44 14.21 -5.98 -2.17
N ALA A 45 14.86 -5.02 -2.84
CA ALA A 45 14.38 -3.64 -2.93
C ALA A 45 13.00 -3.59 -3.58
N LEU A 46 12.80 -4.34 -4.68
CA LEU A 46 11.51 -4.41 -5.36
C LEU A 46 10.42 -5.02 -4.49
N LEU A 47 10.73 -6.07 -3.72
CA LEU A 47 9.79 -6.67 -2.77
C LEU A 47 9.43 -5.70 -1.65
N GLY A 48 10.42 -4.98 -1.08
CA GLY A 48 10.17 -3.97 -0.06
C GLY A 48 9.31 -2.82 -0.58
N PHE A 49 9.65 -2.29 -1.75
CA PHE A 49 8.88 -1.25 -2.43
C PHE A 49 7.45 -1.70 -2.76
N GLY A 50 7.31 -2.90 -3.33
CA GLY A 50 6.01 -3.49 -3.65
C GLY A 50 5.16 -3.68 -2.41
N LEU A 51 5.73 -4.21 -1.33
CA LEU A 51 5.04 -4.41 -0.06
C LEU A 51 4.57 -3.08 0.54
N LEU A 52 5.43 -2.06 0.58
CA LEU A 52 5.05 -0.73 1.05
C LEU A 52 3.90 -0.16 0.23
N THR A 53 4.00 -0.24 -1.09
CA THR A 53 2.99 0.36 -1.97
C THR A 53 1.65 -0.36 -1.87
N LEU A 54 1.65 -1.70 -1.81
CA LEU A 54 0.45 -2.49 -1.59
C LEU A 54 -0.17 -2.22 -0.21
N THR A 55 0.66 -2.06 0.82
CA THR A 55 0.20 -1.73 2.18
C THR A 55 -0.45 -0.35 2.22
N THR A 56 0.16 0.66 1.59
CA THR A 56 -0.40 2.00 1.46
C THR A 56 -1.73 1.98 0.70
N LEU A 57 -1.81 1.23 -0.40
CA LEU A 57 -3.03 1.09 -1.18
C LEU A 57 -4.13 0.40 -0.36
N ALA A 58 -3.81 -0.73 0.28
CA ALA A 58 -4.75 -1.49 1.10
C ALA A 58 -5.25 -0.68 2.30
N SER A 59 -4.38 0.04 3.01
CA SER A 59 -4.75 0.89 4.14
C SER A 59 -5.65 2.04 3.71
N SER A 60 -5.36 2.66 2.57
CA SER A 60 -6.20 3.72 2.00
C SER A 60 -7.59 3.16 1.65
N LEU A 61 -7.66 2.07 0.89
CA LEU A 61 -8.95 1.46 0.52
C LEU A 61 -9.75 0.98 1.75
N PHE A 62 -9.06 0.44 2.76
CA PHE A 62 -9.66 0.03 4.02
C PHE A 62 -10.30 1.22 4.74
N PHE A 63 -9.59 2.34 4.87
CA PHE A 63 -10.10 3.55 5.54
C PHE A 63 -11.39 4.04 4.87
N VAL A 64 -11.40 3.99 3.54
CA VAL A 64 -12.50 4.41 2.69
C VAL A 64 -13.71 3.50 2.86
N ALA A 65 -13.49 2.19 2.80
CA ALA A 65 -14.54 1.20 3.02
C ALA A 65 -15.17 1.36 4.40
N MET A 66 -14.35 1.55 5.44
CA MET A 66 -14.81 1.76 6.81
C MET A 66 -15.61 3.07 6.96
N GLN A 67 -15.18 4.17 6.32
CA GLN A 67 -15.97 5.41 6.28
C GLN A 67 -17.33 5.20 5.61
N MET A 68 -17.37 4.51 4.46
CA MET A 68 -18.64 4.26 3.76
C MET A 68 -19.59 3.40 4.59
N LEU A 69 -19.08 2.34 5.21
CA LEU A 69 -19.88 1.46 6.07
C LEU A 69 -20.44 2.21 7.27
N ALA A 70 -19.65 3.11 7.87
CA ALA A 70 -20.11 3.97 8.97
C ALA A 70 -21.18 4.96 8.52
N MET A 71 -20.99 5.65 7.38
CA MET A 71 -21.95 6.62 6.84
C MET A 71 -23.29 5.97 6.46
N ARG A 72 -23.25 4.73 5.94
CA ARG A 72 -24.45 3.97 5.57
C ARG A 72 -25.12 3.27 6.77
N GLN A 73 -24.61 3.49 7.99
CA GLN A 73 -25.03 2.77 9.21
C GLN A 73 -25.00 1.24 9.05
N ALA A 74 -24.14 0.75 8.17
CA ALA A 74 -24.02 -0.66 7.83
C ALA A 74 -23.09 -1.43 8.80
N ILE A 75 -22.45 -0.72 9.73
CA ILE A 75 -21.56 -1.31 10.73
C ILE A 75 -21.73 -0.59 12.07
N ASP A 76 -21.67 -1.34 13.18
CA ASP A 76 -21.75 -0.81 14.53
C ASP A 76 -20.49 0.00 14.87
N LEU A 77 -20.68 1.18 15.47
CA LEU A 77 -19.63 2.07 15.97
C LEU A 77 -18.72 1.37 17.00
N GLN A 78 -19.27 0.47 17.82
CA GLN A 78 -18.49 -0.29 18.78
C GLN A 78 -17.57 -1.30 18.07
N LEU A 79 -18.05 -1.92 17.00
CA LEU A 79 -17.24 -2.81 16.17
C LEU A 79 -16.13 -2.05 15.43
N LEU A 80 -16.45 -0.84 14.95
CA LEU A 80 -15.50 0.05 14.28
C LEU A 80 -14.30 0.39 15.18
N ARG A 81 -14.54 0.59 16.49
CA ARG A 81 -13.51 0.87 17.50
C ARG A 81 -12.50 -0.27 17.69
N TRP A 82 -12.87 -1.51 17.39
CA TRP A 82 -11.97 -2.67 17.51
C TRP A 82 -11.29 -3.01 16.19
N ILE A 83 -12.01 -2.90 15.07
CA ILE A 83 -11.48 -3.23 13.75
C ILE A 83 -10.41 -2.22 13.32
N TYR A 84 -10.61 -0.93 13.62
CA TYR A 84 -9.71 0.12 13.17
C TYR A 84 -8.30 0.01 13.77
N PRO A 85 -8.11 -0.15 15.10
CA PRO A 85 -6.79 -0.34 15.69
C PRO A 85 -6.14 -1.66 15.27
N ALA A 86 -6.92 -2.74 15.16
CA ALA A 86 -6.40 -4.05 14.74
C ALA A 86 -5.85 -4.00 13.31
N ALA A 87 -6.61 -3.42 12.37
CA ALA A 87 -6.15 -3.20 11.00
C ALA A 87 -4.95 -2.25 10.95
N SER A 88 -4.98 -1.16 11.72
CA SER A 88 -3.87 -0.20 11.78
C SER A 88 -2.57 -0.84 12.28
N ALA A 89 -2.65 -1.70 13.29
CA ALA A 89 -1.50 -2.48 13.77
C ALA A 89 -0.97 -3.42 12.69
N GLY A 90 -1.86 -4.12 11.98
CA GLY A 90 -1.49 -4.96 10.84
C GLY A 90 -0.77 -4.19 9.74
N PHE A 91 -1.30 -3.03 9.34
CA PHE A 91 -0.67 -2.17 8.34
C PHE A 91 0.68 -1.62 8.82
N ALA A 92 0.82 -1.28 10.09
CA ALA A 92 2.10 -0.84 10.66
C ALA A 92 3.16 -1.95 10.60
N ILE A 93 2.80 -3.21 10.89
CA ILE A 93 3.69 -4.37 10.78
C ILE A 93 4.13 -4.58 9.32
N LEU A 94 3.18 -4.56 8.38
CA LEU A 94 3.49 -4.71 6.95
C LEU A 94 4.37 -3.58 6.42
N THR A 95 4.11 -2.35 6.89
CA THR A 95 4.92 -1.17 6.55
C THR A 95 6.35 -1.32 7.09
N GLY A 96 6.49 -1.74 8.36
CA GLY A 96 7.78 -2.03 8.97
C GLY A 96 8.56 -3.12 8.21
N ALA A 97 7.90 -4.21 7.84
CA ALA A 97 8.49 -5.27 7.03
C ALA A 97 8.98 -4.74 5.66
N GLY A 98 8.21 -3.87 5.02
CA GLY A 98 8.61 -3.19 3.79
C GLY A 98 9.88 -2.36 3.95
N PHE A 99 9.98 -1.58 5.02
CA PHE A 99 11.20 -0.81 5.34
C PHE A 99 12.39 -1.71 5.67
N VAL A 100 12.19 -2.82 6.39
CA VAL A 100 13.26 -3.79 6.67
C VAL A 100 13.79 -4.40 5.38
N LEU A 101 12.93 -4.75 4.42
CA LEU A 101 13.34 -5.26 3.11
C LEU A 101 14.15 -4.20 2.34
N LEU A 102 13.68 -2.96 2.30
CA LEU A 102 14.45 -1.87 1.69
C LEU A 102 15.82 -1.67 2.36
N GLY A 103 15.86 -1.66 3.70
CA GLY A 103 17.11 -1.55 4.46
C GLY A 103 18.08 -2.69 4.17
N LEU A 104 17.58 -3.93 4.10
CA LEU A 104 18.37 -5.11 3.74
C LEU A 104 18.92 -5.01 2.30
N ALA A 105 18.11 -4.51 1.37
CA ALA A 105 18.53 -4.30 0.00
C ALA A 105 19.65 -3.25 -0.12
N LEU A 106 19.53 -2.15 0.62
CA LEU A 106 20.55 -1.10 0.68
C LEU A 106 21.85 -1.62 1.30
N ALA A 107 21.77 -2.33 2.44
CA ALA A 107 22.94 -2.93 3.09
C ALA A 107 23.68 -3.91 2.18
N ARG A 108 22.95 -4.68 1.36
CA ARG A 108 23.53 -5.63 0.38
C ARG A 108 24.00 -4.96 -0.91
N GLY A 109 23.47 -3.81 -1.28
CA GLY A 109 23.91 -3.01 -2.43
C GLY A 109 25.15 -2.17 -2.14
N ALA A 110 25.34 -1.77 -0.87
CA ALA A 110 26.45 -0.94 -0.41
C ALA A 110 27.76 -1.71 -0.15
N THR A 111 27.75 -3.04 -0.14
CA THR A 111 28.96 -3.85 -0.08
C THR A 111 29.65 -3.87 -1.46
N PRO A 112 30.79 -3.18 -1.65
CA PRO A 112 31.57 -3.31 -2.88
C PRO A 112 32.04 -4.75 -3.02
N ARG A 113 31.85 -5.32 -4.21
CA ARG A 113 32.56 -6.52 -4.66
C ARG A 113 33.87 -6.13 -5.31
#